data_AF-W7Y4I1-F1
#
_entry.id   AF-W7Y4I1-F1
#
_cell.length_a   1.000
_cell.length_b   1.000
_cell.length_c   1.000
_cell.angle_alpha   90.00
_cell.angle_beta   90.00
_cell.angle_gamma   90.00
#
_symmetry.space_group_name_H-M   'P 1'
#
loop_
_entity.id
_entity.type
_entity.pdbx_description
1 polymer ?
#
loop_
_entity_poly.entity_id
_entity_poly.type
_entity_poly.pdbx_seq_one_letter_code
_entity_poly.pdbx_strand_id
1 'polypeptide(L)'
;MISWLLCVMFIVQIVNKAVYSHTHLLDNGTIISHARPFHKGSDTEPIKKHQHSNSEYVFFNQLNILFVIAFVVAVLALVAKVYVKTEDHIQKYFSGYVSHKLGRAPPCV
;
A
#
# COMPACT_ATOMS: atom_id res chain seq x y z
N MET A 1 -10.36 8.41 -7.88
CA MET A 1 -11.33 8.08 -6.81
C MET A 1 -11.03 6.74 -6.16
N ILE A 2 -10.89 5.64 -6.92
CA ILE A 2 -10.50 4.31 -6.38
C ILE A 2 -9.19 4.32 -5.58
N SER A 3 -8.14 4.99 -6.07
CA SER A 3 -6.82 4.95 -5.42
C SER A 3 -6.83 5.58 -4.01
N TRP A 4 -7.62 6.63 -3.81
CA TRP A 4 -7.79 7.24 -2.48
C TRP A 4 -8.48 6.29 -1.51
N LEU A 5 -9.55 5.62 -1.97
CA LEU A 5 -10.29 4.65 -1.17
C LEU A 5 -9.38 3.47 -0.77
N LEU A 6 -8.56 2.97 -1.68
CA LEU A 6 -7.56 1.93 -1.38
C LEU A 6 -6.54 2.38 -0.34
N CYS A 7 -6.04 3.62 -0.44
CA CYS A 7 -5.13 4.18 0.56
C CYS A 7 -5.78 4.27 1.95
N VAL A 8 -7.03 4.76 2.02
CA VAL A 8 -7.77 4.84 3.30
C VAL A 8 -7.98 3.45 3.89
N MET A 9 -8.44 2.48 3.09
CA MET A 9 -8.63 1.10 3.55
C MET A 9 -7.31 0.48 4.05
N PHE A 10 -6.20 0.74 3.36
CA PHE A 10 -4.88 0.28 3.77
C PHE A 10 -4.43 0.87 5.10
N ILE A 11 -4.61 2.19 5.30
CA ILE A 11 -4.30 2.85 6.57
C ILE A 11 -5.15 2.25 7.70
N VAL A 12 -6.46 2.11 7.49
CA VAL A 12 -7.37 1.51 8.48
C VAL A 12 -6.95 0.09 8.83
N GLN A 13 -6.56 -0.72 7.84
CA GLN A 13 -6.08 -2.09 8.08
C GLN A 13 -4.78 -2.13 8.87
N ILE A 14 -3.82 -1.24 8.58
CA ILE A 14 -2.57 -1.13 9.35
C ILE A 14 -2.86 -0.75 10.79
N VAL A 15 -3.68 0.28 11.00
CA VAL A 15 -4.06 0.75 12.34
C VAL A 15 -4.77 -0.37 13.10
N ASN A 16 -5.71 -1.06 12.46
CA ASN A 16 -6.40 -2.20 13.06
C ASN A 16 -5.39 -3.29 13.49
N LYS A 17 -4.44 -3.64 12.63
CA LYS A 17 -3.43 -4.65 12.97
C LYS A 17 -2.51 -4.16 14.10
N ALA A 18 -2.07 -2.91 14.08
CA ALA A 18 -1.17 -2.36 15.09
C ALA A 18 -1.81 -2.22 16.46
N VAL A 19 -3.09 -1.81 16.53
CA VAL A 19 -3.81 -1.61 17.79
C VAL A 19 -4.25 -2.94 18.39
N TYR A 20 -4.68 -3.89 17.56
CA TYR A 20 -5.28 -5.12 18.03
C TYR A 20 -4.37 -6.35 17.94
N SER A 21 -3.12 -6.27 17.46
CA SER A 21 -2.19 -7.41 17.47
C SER A 21 -1.10 -7.26 18.53
N HIS A 22 -0.80 -8.35 19.23
CA HIS A 22 0.29 -8.42 20.20
C HIS A 22 1.23 -9.54 19.85
N THR A 23 2.51 -9.34 20.13
CA THR A 23 3.56 -10.32 19.87
C THR A 23 4.29 -10.59 21.16
N HIS A 24 4.40 -11.88 21.51
CA HIS A 24 5.12 -12.38 22.67
C HIS A 24 6.37 -13.11 22.19
N LEU A 25 7.50 -12.79 22.79
CA LEU A 25 8.71 -13.59 22.69
C LEU A 25 8.72 -14.51 23.92
N LEU A 26 8.67 -15.81 23.70
CA LEU A 26 8.79 -16.80 24.76
C LEU A 26 10.26 -16.99 25.14
N ASP A 27 10.51 -17.49 26.35
CA ASP A 27 11.86 -17.72 26.89
C ASP A 27 12.70 -18.70 26.04
N ASN A 28 12.04 -19.52 25.23
CA ASN A 28 12.67 -20.44 24.27
C ASN A 28 12.98 -19.78 22.90
N GLY A 29 12.79 -18.47 22.77
CA GLY A 29 12.98 -17.71 21.52
C GLY A 29 11.82 -17.78 20.53
N THR A 30 10.73 -18.48 20.85
CA THR A 30 9.56 -18.57 19.96
C THR A 30 8.77 -17.27 19.96
N ILE A 31 8.44 -16.76 18.78
CA ILE A 31 7.61 -15.56 18.62
C ILE A 31 6.17 -15.98 18.35
N ILE A 32 5.26 -15.60 19.24
CA ILE A 32 3.82 -15.85 19.10
C ILE A 32 3.12 -14.51 18.92
N SER A 33 2.45 -14.33 17.78
CA SER A 33 1.65 -13.15 17.49
C SER A 33 0.17 -13.52 17.49
N HIS A 34 -0.65 -12.79 18.24
CA HIS A 34 -2.10 -13.01 18.30
C HIS A 34 -2.86 -11.69 18.34
N ALA A 35 -4.10 -11.69 17.85
CA ALA A 35 -4.99 -10.55 17.94
C ALA A 35 -5.71 -10.53 19.30
N ARG A 36 -5.77 -9.38 19.97
CA ARG A 36 -6.65 -9.16 21.12
C ARG A 36 -8.09 -9.13 20.63
N PRO A 37 -8.98 -9.97 21.19
CA PRO A 37 -10.40 -9.87 20.91
C PRO A 37 -10.92 -8.49 21.32
N PHE A 38 -11.73 -7.86 20.47
CA PHE A 38 -12.47 -6.67 20.85
C PHE A 38 -13.43 -7.03 21.99
N HIS A 39 -13.17 -6.53 23.19
CA HIS A 39 -13.97 -6.84 24.37
C HIS A 39 -15.28 -6.02 24.33
N LYS A 40 -16.35 -6.63 23.83
CA LYS A 40 -17.72 -6.12 24.05
C LYS A 40 -18.00 -6.36 25.53
N GLY A 41 -18.21 -5.30 26.32
CA GLY A 41 -18.28 -5.33 27.79
C GLY A 41 -19.38 -6.17 28.44
N SER A 42 -20.02 -7.08 27.71
CA SER A 42 -21.09 -7.96 28.16
C SER A 42 -20.71 -9.46 28.23
N ASP A 43 -19.47 -9.82 27.91
CA ASP A 43 -19.02 -11.22 27.95
C ASP A 43 -18.24 -11.51 29.24
N THR A 44 -18.94 -12.06 30.22
CA THR A 44 -18.38 -12.51 31.50
C THR A 44 -17.84 -13.94 31.46
N GLU A 45 -18.08 -14.69 30.38
CA GLU A 45 -17.64 -16.08 30.27
C GLU A 45 -16.14 -16.20 29.92
N PRO A 46 -15.37 -17.06 30.61
CA PRO A 46 -13.94 -17.23 30.39
C PRO A 46 -13.61 -17.90 29.04
N ILE A 47 -14.55 -18.65 28.47
CA ILE A 47 -14.42 -19.29 27.16
C ILE A 47 -15.35 -18.58 26.19
N LYS A 48 -14.75 -17.85 25.25
CA LYS A 48 -15.46 -17.09 24.22
C LYS A 48 -15.94 -18.06 23.14
N LYS A 49 -17.27 -18.17 22.92
CA LYS A 49 -17.87 -19.05 21.89
C LYS A 49 -17.63 -18.59 20.45
N HIS A 50 -17.20 -17.35 20.24
CA HIS A 50 -16.86 -16.79 18.93
C HIS A 50 -15.39 -17.08 18.62
N GLN A 51 -15.12 -18.34 18.25
CA GLN A 51 -13.87 -18.71 17.59
C GLN A 51 -14.06 -18.57 16.08
N HIS A 52 -13.10 -17.91 15.42
CA HIS A 52 -13.08 -17.89 13.98
C HIS A 52 -12.83 -19.30 13.43
N SER A 53 -13.57 -19.65 12.38
CA SER A 53 -13.31 -20.90 11.66
C SER A 53 -11.97 -20.82 10.92
N ASN A 54 -11.35 -21.97 10.64
CA ASN A 54 -10.10 -22.01 9.86
C ASN A 54 -10.26 -21.34 8.48
N SER A 55 -11.43 -21.44 7.86
CA SER A 55 -11.73 -20.77 6.58
C SER A 55 -11.77 -19.25 6.71
N GLU A 56 -12.31 -18.71 7.81
CA GLU A 56 -12.27 -17.26 8.09
C GLU A 56 -10.82 -16.77 8.26
N TYR A 57 -9.98 -17.51 8.97
CA TYR A 57 -8.56 -17.17 9.09
C TYR A 57 -7.86 -17.14 7.74
N VAL A 58 -8.07 -18.16 6.91
CA VAL A 58 -7.50 -18.19 5.56
C VAL A 58 -8.02 -17.00 4.74
N PHE A 59 -9.31 -16.72 4.78
CA PHE A 59 -9.91 -15.59 4.06
C PHE A 59 -9.29 -14.24 4.47
N PHE A 60 -9.18 -13.97 5.77
CA PHE A 60 -8.54 -12.73 6.25
C PHE A 60 -7.05 -12.67 5.89
N ASN A 61 -6.36 -13.80 5.91
CA ASN A 61 -4.95 -13.86 5.49
C ASN A 61 -4.80 -13.55 3.99
N GLN A 62 -5.66 -14.12 3.13
CA GLN A 62 -5.66 -13.83 1.70
C GLN A 62 -5.99 -12.36 1.41
N LEU A 63 -6.96 -11.77 2.13
CA LEU A 63 -7.24 -10.34 2.04
C LEU A 63 -6.00 -9.51 2.41
N ASN A 64 -5.28 -9.88 3.46
CA ASN A 64 -4.06 -9.17 3.87
C ASN A 64 -3.00 -9.19 2.77
N ILE A 65 -2.75 -10.36 2.18
CA ILE A 65 -1.81 -10.54 1.07
C ILE A 65 -2.25 -9.71 -0.15
N LEU A 66 -3.53 -9.78 -0.51
CA LEU A 66 -4.09 -9.02 -1.63
C LEU A 66 -3.89 -7.51 -1.45
N PHE A 67 -4.09 -7.00 -0.25
CA PHE A 67 -3.86 -5.58 0.06
C PHE A 67 -2.39 -5.17 -0.10
N VAL A 68 -1.45 -6.01 0.35
CA VAL A 68 -0.01 -5.74 0.17
C VAL A 68 0.35 -5.71 -1.32
N ILE A 69 -0.12 -6.69 -2.09
CA ILE A 69 0.11 -6.74 -3.54
C ILE A 69 -0.48 -5.51 -4.23
N ALA A 70 -1.73 -5.17 -3.94
CA ALA A 70 -2.40 -4.01 -4.52
C ALA A 70 -1.65 -2.70 -4.20
N PHE A 71 -1.12 -2.56 -2.98
CA PHE A 71 -0.31 -1.41 -2.59
C PHE A 71 0.99 -1.33 -3.38
N VAL A 72 1.75 -2.42 -3.49
CA VAL A 72 2.99 -2.47 -4.26
C VAL A 72 2.74 -2.11 -5.73
N VAL A 73 1.70 -2.70 -6.34
CA VAL A 73 1.33 -2.39 -7.73
C VAL A 73 0.94 -0.92 -7.90
N ALA A 74 0.18 -0.35 -6.95
CA ALA A 74 -0.20 1.06 -7.00
C ALA A 74 1.03 1.99 -6.92
N VAL A 75 1.99 1.69 -6.04
CA VAL A 75 3.25 2.44 -5.94
C VAL A 75 4.04 2.34 -7.23
N LEU A 76 4.22 1.13 -7.79
CA LEU A 76 4.91 0.93 -9.06
C LEU A 76 4.23 1.70 -10.21
N ALA A 77 2.90 1.69 -10.27
CA ALA A 77 2.15 2.44 -11.27
C ALA A 77 2.32 3.96 -11.14
N LEU A 78 2.40 4.47 -9.90
CA LEU A 78 2.70 5.89 -9.66
C LEU A 78 4.12 6.26 -10.10
N VAL A 79 5.11 5.45 -9.74
CA VAL A 79 6.50 5.64 -10.16
C VAL A 79 6.62 5.62 -11.68
N ALA A 80 6.00 4.62 -12.33
CA ALA A 80 5.99 4.52 -13.80
C ALA A 80 5.35 5.75 -14.45
N LYS A 81 4.23 6.26 -13.91
CA LYS A 81 3.60 7.49 -14.41
C LYS A 81 4.49 8.72 -14.27
N VAL A 82 5.17 8.87 -13.14
CA VAL A 82 6.12 9.97 -12.91
C VAL A 82 7.29 9.87 -13.90
N TYR A 83 7.80 8.66 -14.11
CA TYR A 83 8.89 8.39 -15.06
C TYR A 83 8.49 8.79 -16.48
N VAL A 84 7.37 8.27 -17.00
CA VAL A 84 6.87 8.59 -18.36
C VAL A 84 6.62 10.09 -18.53
N LYS A 85 5.99 10.74 -17.53
CA LYS A 85 5.75 12.20 -17.59
C LYS A 85 7.04 13.00 -17.66
N THR A 86 8.09 12.54 -16.99
CA THR A 86 9.41 13.19 -16.99
C THR A 86 10.07 13.06 -18.37
N GLU A 87 10.05 11.87 -18.95
CA GLU A 87 10.56 11.60 -20.31
C GLU A 87 9.83 12.46 -21.36
N ASP A 88 8.50 12.52 -21.33
CA ASP A 88 7.69 13.36 -22.22
C ASP A 88 8.08 14.84 -22.09
N HIS A 89 8.33 15.31 -20.86
CA HIS A 89 8.71 16.70 -20.62
C HIS A 89 10.11 17.01 -21.16
N ILE A 90 11.07 16.10 -20.98
CA ILE A 90 12.44 16.20 -21.51
C ILE A 90 12.40 16.20 -23.05
N GLN A 91 11.67 15.27 -23.67
CA GLN A 91 11.53 15.22 -25.13
C GLN A 91 10.93 16.51 -25.69
N LYS A 92 9.87 17.04 -25.06
CA LYS A 92 9.23 18.29 -25.50
C LYS A 92 10.17 19.49 -25.37
N TYR A 93 10.96 19.55 -24.30
CA TYR A 93 11.97 20.59 -24.10
C TYR A 93 13.08 20.52 -25.16
N PHE A 94 13.62 19.32 -25.43
CA PHE A 94 14.63 19.12 -26.47
C PHE A 94 14.11 19.40 -27.88
N SER A 95 12.90 18.94 -28.20
CA SER A 95 12.22 19.22 -29.46
C SER A 95 12.07 20.72 -29.71
N GLY A 96 11.62 21.48 -28.70
CA GLY A 96 11.49 22.93 -28.79
C GLY A 96 12.84 23.64 -28.97
N TYR A 97 13.88 23.19 -28.26
CA TYR A 97 15.23 23.74 -28.40
C TYR A 97 15.85 23.50 -29.79
N VAL A 98 15.71 22.28 -30.33
CA VAL A 98 16.20 21.94 -31.67
C VAL A 98 15.42 22.73 -32.74
N SER A 99 14.10 22.82 -32.63
CA SER A 99 13.26 23.60 -33.55
C SER A 99 13.65 25.09 -33.58
N HIS A 100 13.94 25.69 -32.42
CA HIS A 100 14.39 27.09 -32.32
C HIS A 100 15.77 27.35 -32.93
N LYS A 101 16.65 26.34 -32.95
CA LYS A 101 18.01 26.44 -33.54
C LYS A 101 18.00 26.25 -35.06
N LEU A 102 17.11 25.44 -35.61
CA LEU A 102 17.01 25.18 -37.06
C LEU A 102 16.36 26.33 -37.85
N GLY A 103 15.53 27.16 -37.21
CA GLY A 103 14.83 28.28 -37.88
C GLY A 103 15.59 29.62 -37.92
N ARG A 104 16.76 29.72 -37.28
CA ARG A 104 17.58 30.95 -37.33
C ARG A 104 18.68 30.78 -38.39
N ALA A 105 18.45 31.34 -39.57
CA ALA A 105 19.55 31.55 -40.52
C ALA A 105 20.65 32.38 -39.83
N PRO A 106 21.94 32.07 -40.04
CA PRO A 106 23.04 32.83 -39.46
C PRO A 106 22.95 34.30 -39.90
N PRO A 107 23.36 35.27 -39.05
CA PRO A 107 23.39 36.67 -39.45
C PRO A 107 24.28 36.79 -40.69
N CYS A 108 23.68 37.19 -41.81
CA CYS A 108 24.41 37.51 -43.02
C CYS A 108 25.23 38.78 -42.76
N VAL A 109 26.55 38.63 -42.85
CA VAL A 109 27.53 39.73 -42.97
C VAL A 109 27.83 39.96 -44.44
#